data_AF-A0A3D3NTC0-F1
#
_entry.id   AF-A0A3D3NTC0-F1
#
_cell.length_a   1.000
_cell.length_b   1.000
_cell.length_c   1.000
_cell.angle_alpha   90.00
_cell.angle_beta   90.00
_cell.angle_gamma   90.00
#
_symmetry.space_group_name_H-M   'P 1'
#
loop_
_entity.id
_entity.type
_entity.pdbx_description
1 polymer ?
#
loop_
_entity_poly.entity_id
_entity_poly.type
_entity_poly.pdbx_seq_one_letter_code
_entity_poly.pdbx_strand_id
1 'polypeptide(L)' 'MWRISADTGGTFTDAYALDPEGREARCKVLSSGVLRVRVARAAGGEGGRAEIGRGHG' A
#
# COMPACT_ATOMS: atom_id res chain seq x y z
N MET A 1 -7.00 -2.15 -13.01
CA MET A 1 -7.77 -1.79 -11.79
C MET A 1 -6.86 -1.91 -10.58
N TRP A 2 -7.00 -1.01 -9.59
CA TRP A 2 -6.27 -1.09 -8.32
C TRP A 2 -6.78 -2.22 -7.43
N ARG A 3 -5.86 -2.91 -6.74
CA ARG A 3 -6.17 -3.86 -5.67
C ARG A 3 -5.35 -3.53 -4.44
N ILE A 4 -6.01 -3.35 -3.30
CA ILE A 4 -5.35 -3.07 -2.02
C ILE A 4 -5.91 -4.06 -0.99
N SER A 5 -5.03 -4.72 -0.25
CA SER A 5 -5.38 -5.64 0.82
C SER A 5 -4.51 -5.42 2.05
N ALA A 6 -5.07 -5.73 3.22
CA ALA A 6 -4.36 -5.73 4.48
C ALA A 6 -4.74 -6.97 5.29
N ASP A 7 -3.76 -7.61 5.89
CA ASP A 7 -3.90 -8.78 6.75
C ASP A 7 -3.32 -8.46 8.13
N THR A 8 -4.16 -8.44 9.16
CA THR A 8 -3.75 -8.08 10.52
C THR A 8 -3.52 -9.32 11.36
N GLY A 9 -2.27 -9.55 11.73
CA GLY A 9 -1.89 -10.54 12.72
C GLY A 9 -1.83 -9.96 14.14
N GLY A 10 -1.26 -10.72 15.08
CA GLY A 10 -1.17 -10.31 16.48
C GLY A 10 -0.24 -9.11 16.73
N THR A 11 0.94 -9.08 16.10
CA THR A 11 1.95 -8.03 16.31
C THR A 11 2.09 -7.09 15.12
N PHE A 12 1.83 -7.58 13.91
CA PHE A 12 1.99 -6.81 12.69
C PHE A 12 0.77 -6.94 11.76
N THR A 13 0.57 -5.92 10.95
CA THR A 13 -0.32 -5.92 9.78
C THR A 13 0.52 -5.87 8.51
N ASP A 14 0.29 -6.82 7.61
CA ASP A 14 0.86 -6.87 6.27
C ASP A 14 -0.07 -6.14 5.30
N ALA A 15 0.45 -5.21 4.51
CA ALA A 15 -0.28 -4.45 3.49
C ALA A 15 0.29 -4.70 2.11
N TYR A 16 -0.59 -4.91 1.13
CA TYR A 16 -0.26 -5.16 -0.27
C TYR A 16 -1.10 -4.24 -1.16
N ALA A 17 -0.45 -3.62 -2.15
CA ALA A 17 -1.10 -2.88 -3.20
C ALA A 17 -0.60 -3.34 -4.56
N LEU A 18 -1.53 -3.50 -5.51
CA LEU A 18 -1.28 -3.74 -6.91
C LEU A 18 -1.97 -2.67 -7.73
N ASP A 19 -1.22 -2.05 -8.62
CA ASP A 19 -1.76 -1.06 -9.54
C ASP A 19 -2.31 -1.68 -10.84
N PRO A 20 -2.93 -0.88 -11.72
CA PRO A 20 -3.42 -1.36 -13.00
C PRO A 20 -2.35 -1.91 -13.95
N GLU A 21 -1.08 -1.53 -13.78
CA GLU A 21 0.07 -1.97 -14.60
C GLU A 21 0.72 -3.25 -14.05
N GLY A 22 0.25 -3.73 -12.90
CA GLY A 22 0.80 -4.88 -12.21
C GLY A 22 2.01 -4.56 -11.33
N ARG A 23 2.31 -3.29 -11.03
CA ARG A 23 3.34 -2.93 -10.06
C ARG A 23 2.83 -3.15 -8.65
N GLU A 24 3.69 -3.76 -7.84
CA GLU A 24 3.40 -4.12 -6.46
C GLU A 24 4.05 -3.16 -5.48
N ALA A 25 3.36 -2.86 -4.39
CA ALA A 25 3.92 -2.24 -3.21
C ALA A 25 3.53 -3.06 -1.97
N ARG A 26 4.47 -3.24 -1.04
CA ARG A 26 4.26 -3.99 0.20
C ARG A 26 4.81 -3.22 1.38
N CYS A 27 4.11 -3.25 2.51
CA CYS A 27 4.67 -2.79 3.78
C CYS A 27 4.12 -3.60 4.95
N LYS A 28 4.87 -3.61 6.03
CA LYS A 28 4.47 -4.20 7.31
C LYS A 28 4.41 -3.10 8.35
N VAL A 29 3.33 -2.97 9.10
CA VAL A 29 3.21 -2.05 10.26
C VAL A 29 2.93 -2.85 11.52
N LEU A 30 3.14 -2.28 12.71
CA LEU A 30 2.61 -2.87 13.94
C LEU A 30 1.08 -2.96 13.85
N SER A 31 0.46 -3.96 14.46
CA SER A 31 -1.02 -4.11 14.44
C SER A 31 -1.75 -2.93 15.09
N SER A 32 -1.05 -2.18 15.96
CA SER A 32 -1.52 -0.92 16.56
C SER A 32 -1.03 0.34 15.82
N GLY A 33 -0.26 0.17 14.75
CA GLY A 33 0.34 1.26 13.98
C GLY A 33 -0.60 1.81 12.90
N VAL A 34 -0.16 2.90 12.24
CA VAL A 34 -0.93 3.54 11.15
C VAL A 34 -0.32 3.17 9.80
N LEU A 35 -1.15 2.64 8.90
CA LEU A 35 -0.84 2.43 7.49
C LEU A 35 -1.27 3.68 6.70
N ARG A 36 -0.36 4.28 5.91
CA ARG A 36 -0.70 5.39 5.02
C ARG A 36 -0.33 5.05 3.58
N VAL A 37 -1.31 5.06 2.69
CA VAL A 37 -1.14 4.75 1.26
C VAL A 37 -1.40 6.02 0.45
N ARG A 38 -0.46 6.36 -0.44
CA ARG A 38 -0.64 7.42 -1.43
C ARG A 38 -0.73 6.80 -2.81
N VAL A 39 -1.85 7.02 -3.49
CA VAL A 39 -2.03 6.68 -4.90
C VAL A 39 -1.73 7.93 -5.73
N ALA A 40 -0.64 7.89 -6.51
CA ALA A 40 -0.28 8.95 -7.43
C ALA A 40 -0.55 8.51 -8.87
N ARG A 41 -1.01 9.41 -9.74
CA ARG A 41 -1.06 9.13 -11.18
C ARG A 41 0.36 9.03 -11.73
N ALA A 42 0.69 7.98 -12.47
CA ALA A 42 1.97 7.87 -13.15
C ALA A 42 1.93 8.76 -14.40
N ALA A 43 2.97 9.55 -14.62
CA ALA A 43 3.07 10.39 -15.81
C ALA A 43 3.23 9.50 -17.05
N GLY A 44 2.17 9.38 -17.87
CA GLY A 44 2.24 8.80 -19.21
C GLY A 44 1.38 7.57 -19.53
N GLY A 45 0.50 7.10 -18.64
CA GLY A 45 -0.40 5.97 -18.97
C GLY A 45 -1.61 5.87 -18.04
N GLU A 46 -2.47 4.86 -18.24
CA GLU A 46 -3.60 4.49 -17.36
C GLU A 46 -3.17 4.11 -15.93
N GLY A 47 -1.89 4.24 -15.65
CA GLY A 47 -1.27 3.80 -14.43
C GLY A 47 -1.14 4.80 -13.33
N GLY A 48 -1.18 4.28 -12.11
CA GLY A 48 -0.77 5.04 -10.95
C GLY A 48 0.19 4.24 -10.10
N ARG A 49 1.00 4.94 -9.31
CA ARG A 49 1.97 4.35 -8.39
C ARG A 49 1.41 4.43 -6.98
N ALA A 50 1.50 3.33 -6.24
CA ALA A 50 1.21 3.32 -4.81
C ALA A 50 2.52 3.46 -4.04
N GLU A 51 2.54 4.40 -3.10
CA GLU A 51 3.56 4.47 -2.06
C GLU A 51 2.90 4.09 -0.74
N ILE A 52 3.42 3.02 -0.13
CA ILE A 52 2.94 2.55 1.16
C ILE A 52 3.97 2.96 2.22
N GLY A 53 3.55 3.83 3.13
CA GLY A 53 4.36 4.35 4.23
C GLY A 53 3.80 3.95 5.60
N ARG A 54 4.69 3.85 6.58
CA ARG A 54 4.33 3.75 8.00
C ARG A 54 4.08 5.16 8.53
N GLY A 55 2.92 5.42 9.11
CA GLY A 55 2.69 6.65 9.86
C GLY A 55 3.31 6.53 11.24
N HIS A 56 4.19 7.46 11.60
CA HIS A 56 4.52 7.71 13.00
C HIS A 56 3.47 8.69 13.54
N GLY A 57 2.74 8.26 14.57
CA GLY A 57 1.88 9.15 15.36
C GLY A 57 2.71 10.08 16.23
#